data_AF-A0A354VD02-F1
#
_entry.id   AF-A0A354VD02-F1
#
_cell.length_a   1.000
_cell.length_b   1.000
_cell.length_c   1.000
_cell.angle_alpha   90.00
_cell.angle_beta   90.00
_cell.angle_gamma   90.00
#
_symmetry.space_group_name_H-M   'P 1'
#
loop_
_entity.id
_entity.type
_entity.pdbx_description
1 polymer ?
#
loop_
_entity_poly.entity_id
_entity_poly.type
_entity_poly.pdbx_seq_one_letter_code
_entity_poly.pdbx_strand_id
1 'polypeptide(L)'
;MTAVGIADFGRKMALLSLSEHNEFEQLTELDGRFPPVFVIRNSIREAGERLIVMIRARNQFKAKRDPNGNNVLNDYYHIPNNMLERHKRVAREMGANLAWVAVQVDARLQRFSCYFGYLSEIGGTSIGMEPEDTASYLHLAVDRRAPYDIRLLDNRER
;
A
#
# COMPACT_ATOMS: atom_id res chain seq x y z
N MET A 1 14.45 4.26 -22.30
CA MET A 1 13.56 3.62 -21.31
C MET A 1 13.46 4.52 -20.10
N THR A 2 12.27 5.05 -19.81
CA THR A 2 12.02 5.83 -18.60
C THR A 2 12.00 4.86 -17.42
N ALA A 3 12.92 5.01 -16.47
CA ALA A 3 12.91 4.20 -15.25
C ALA A 3 11.60 4.49 -14.50
N VAL A 4 10.76 3.47 -14.32
CA VAL A 4 9.56 3.58 -13.48
C VAL A 4 10.03 3.56 -12.04
N GLY A 5 9.69 4.59 -11.25
CA GLY A 5 10.01 4.60 -9.83
C GLY A 5 9.20 3.55 -9.08
N ILE A 6 9.73 3.01 -7.97
CA ILE A 6 9.01 2.06 -7.12
C ILE A 6 7.64 2.61 -6.67
N ALA A 7 7.55 3.92 -6.42
CA ALA A 7 6.31 4.60 -6.05
C ALA A 7 5.25 4.50 -7.16
N ASP A 8 5.63 4.76 -8.41
CA ASP A 8 4.72 4.66 -9.56
C ASP A 8 4.29 3.21 -9.80
N PHE A 9 5.21 2.27 -9.65
CA PHE A 9 4.88 0.85 -9.73
C PHE A 9 3.85 0.46 -8.68
N GLY A 10 4.12 0.74 -7.41
CA GLY A 10 3.22 0.31 -6.35
C GLY A 10 1.89 1.05 -6.40
N ARG A 11 1.86 2.32 -6.82
CA ARG A 11 0.61 3.02 -7.13
C ARG A 11 -0.23 2.25 -8.16
N LYS A 12 0.37 1.87 -9.29
CA LYS A 12 -0.34 1.11 -10.34
C LYS A 12 -0.83 -0.24 -9.83
N MET A 13 -0.01 -0.98 -9.09
CA MET A 13 -0.37 -2.31 -8.59
C MET A 13 -1.44 -2.25 -7.50
N ALA A 14 -1.37 -1.28 -6.60
CA ALA A 14 -2.40 -1.06 -5.59
C ALA A 14 -3.75 -0.75 -6.23
N LEU A 15 -3.78 0.14 -7.24
CA LEU A 15 -5.03 0.48 -7.94
C LEU A 15 -5.60 -0.69 -8.71
N LEU A 16 -4.75 -1.44 -9.43
CA LEU A 16 -5.16 -2.66 -10.09
C LEU A 16 -5.77 -3.64 -9.08
N SER A 17 -5.07 -3.89 -7.97
CA SER A 17 -5.51 -4.86 -6.96
C SER A 17 -6.79 -4.40 -6.26
N LEU A 18 -6.96 -3.10 -5.96
CA LEU A 18 -8.21 -2.56 -5.43
C LEU A 18 -9.37 -2.71 -6.43
N SER A 19 -9.13 -2.44 -7.72
CA SER A 19 -10.17 -2.51 -8.75
C SER A 19 -10.65 -3.93 -9.07
N GLU A 20 -9.83 -4.94 -8.79
CA GLU A 20 -10.18 -6.35 -8.97
C GLU A 20 -11.04 -6.90 -7.81
N HIS A 21 -11.19 -6.15 -6.72
CA HIS A 21 -12.00 -6.53 -5.56
C HIS A 21 -13.35 -5.82 -5.59
N ASN A 22 -14.43 -6.61 -5.54
CA ASN A 22 -15.81 -6.12 -5.61
C ASN A 22 -16.23 -5.23 -4.42
N GLU A 23 -15.42 -5.19 -3.36
CA GLU A 23 -15.67 -4.39 -2.16
C GLU A 23 -15.41 -2.90 -2.39
N PHE A 24 -14.65 -2.54 -3.43
CA PHE A 24 -14.16 -1.18 -3.65
C PHE A 24 -14.76 -0.57 -4.91
N GLU A 25 -15.52 0.51 -4.74
CA GLU A 25 -16.10 1.27 -5.85
C GLU A 25 -15.49 2.69 -5.95
N GLN A 26 -15.54 3.28 -7.15
CA GLN A 26 -15.29 4.70 -7.42
C GLN A 26 -13.93 5.25 -7.00
N LEU A 27 -12.85 4.57 -7.42
CA LEU A 27 -11.46 5.01 -7.24
C LEU A 27 -11.20 6.40 -7.87
N THR A 28 -11.14 7.44 -7.05
CA THR A 28 -10.89 8.81 -7.51
C THR A 28 -9.59 9.34 -6.91
N GLU A 29 -8.62 9.71 -7.76
CA GLU A 29 -7.40 10.38 -7.33
C GLU A 29 -7.71 11.84 -6.94
N LEU A 30 -7.26 12.26 -5.77
CA LEU A 30 -7.29 13.67 -5.38
C LEU A 30 -6.14 14.44 -6.02
N ASP A 31 -6.47 15.53 -6.71
CA ASP A 31 -5.58 16.25 -7.60
C ASP A 31 -4.37 16.89 -6.87
N GLY A 32 -3.16 16.49 -7.29
CA GLY A 32 -1.86 17.20 -7.28
C GLY A 32 -1.26 17.79 -6.00
N ARG A 33 -2.00 17.97 -4.89
CA ARG A 33 -1.49 18.64 -3.67
C ARG A 33 -0.91 17.67 -2.63
N PHE A 34 -1.02 16.37 -2.88
CA PHE A 34 -0.70 15.29 -1.94
C PHE A 34 -0.09 14.09 -2.69
N PRO A 35 0.62 13.17 -2.02
CA PRO A 35 0.75 11.82 -2.57
C PRO A 35 -0.66 11.27 -2.91
N PRO A 36 -0.80 10.41 -3.92
CA PRO A 36 -2.10 10.06 -4.48
C PRO A 36 -2.98 9.44 -3.39
N VAL A 37 -4.05 10.15 -3.05
CA VAL A 37 -5.09 9.73 -2.14
C VAL A 37 -6.25 9.25 -3.00
N PHE A 38 -6.75 8.05 -2.72
CA PHE A 38 -7.92 7.51 -3.39
C PHE A 38 -9.11 7.59 -2.46
N VAL A 39 -10.20 8.19 -2.95
CA VAL A 39 -11.51 7.97 -2.37
C VAL A 39 -11.98 6.61 -2.84
N ILE A 40 -12.27 5.72 -1.89
CA ILE A 40 -12.86 4.42 -2.18
C ILE A 40 -14.15 4.29 -1.40
N ARG A 41 -15.19 3.79 -2.06
CA ARG A 41 -16.42 3.39 -1.39
C ARG A 41 -16.33 1.90 -1.05
N ASN A 42 -16.30 1.56 0.24
CA ASN A 42 -16.38 0.18 0.68
C ASN A 42 -17.86 -0.27 0.64
N SER A 43 -18.18 -1.31 -0.14
CA SER A 43 -19.55 -1.80 -0.33
C SER A 43 -19.96 -2.88 0.68
N ILE A 44 -18.99 -3.47 1.41
CA ILE A 44 -19.22 -4.63 2.30
C ILE A 44 -19.22 -4.24 3.78
N ARG A 45 -18.50 -3.18 4.18
CA ARG A 45 -18.59 -2.59 5.53
C ARG A 45 -19.19 -1.19 5.49
N GLU A 46 -20.23 -1.00 6.31
CA GLU A 46 -21.02 0.23 6.51
C GLU A 46 -21.32 1.01 5.22
N ALA A 47 -22.48 0.71 4.62
CA ALA A 47 -23.17 1.44 3.54
C ALA A 47 -22.46 2.68 2.99
N GLY A 48 -21.42 2.48 2.17
CA GLY A 48 -20.80 3.55 1.40
C GLY A 48 -19.76 4.41 2.14
N GLU A 49 -19.07 3.83 3.11
CA GLU A 49 -17.89 4.43 3.76
C GLU A 49 -16.92 4.99 2.71
N ARG A 50 -16.52 6.26 2.88
CA ARG A 50 -15.45 6.87 2.09
C ARG A 50 -14.12 6.59 2.77
N LEU A 51 -13.16 6.12 2.01
CA LEU A 51 -11.80 5.88 2.48
C LEU A 51 -10.84 6.85 1.83
N ILE A 52 -9.87 7.37 2.58
CA ILE A 52 -8.69 8.07 2.07
C ILE A 52 -7.54 7.06 2.15
N VAL A 53 -7.14 6.53 0.99
CA VAL A 53 -6.14 5.46 0.93
C VAL A 53 -4.75 5.99 0.61
N MET A 54 -3.81 5.68 1.50
CA MET A 54 -2.38 5.96 1.30
C MET A 54 -1.68 4.74 0.68
N ILE A 55 -1.04 4.91 -0.48
CA ILE A 55 -0.28 3.82 -1.10
C ILE A 55 1.20 3.94 -0.77
N ARG A 56 1.82 2.83 -0.37
CA ARG A 56 3.27 2.74 -0.14
C ARG A 56 3.86 1.55 -0.86
N ALA A 57 4.96 1.80 -1.55
CA ALA A 57 5.65 0.83 -2.37
C ALA A 57 7.12 0.73 -1.96
N ARG A 58 7.64 -0.49 -1.88
CA ARG A 58 9.05 -0.76 -1.58
C ARG A 58 9.53 -2.01 -2.32
N ASN A 59 10.80 -2.03 -2.72
CA ASN A 59 11.44 -3.19 -3.34
C ASN A 59 12.44 -3.93 -2.41
N GLN A 60 12.54 -3.53 -1.14
CA GLN A 60 13.56 -4.03 -0.22
C GLN A 60 12.97 -4.97 0.83
N PHE A 61 13.47 -6.19 0.82
CA PHE A 61 13.49 -7.12 1.95
C PHE A 61 14.62 -6.68 2.91
N LYS A 62 14.50 -7.00 4.20
CA LYS A 62 15.63 -6.90 5.15
C LYS A 62 16.81 -7.72 4.64
N ALA A 63 18.01 -7.33 5.05
CA ALA A 63 19.20 -8.19 4.96
C ALA A 63 19.12 -9.45 5.86
N LYS A 64 18.00 -9.65 6.58
CA LYS A 64 17.72 -10.80 7.43
C LYS A 64 17.14 -11.92 6.55
N ARG A 65 17.61 -13.14 6.75
CA ARG A 65 17.05 -14.34 6.13
C ARG A 65 16.17 -15.10 7.11
N ASP A 66 15.10 -15.71 6.63
CA ASP A 66 14.28 -16.63 7.41
C ASP A 66 15.10 -17.92 7.71
N PRO A 67 14.61 -18.82 8.57
CA PRO A 67 15.30 -20.09 8.84
C PRO A 67 15.53 -20.97 7.60
N ASN A 68 14.81 -20.71 6.50
CA ASN A 68 14.91 -21.41 5.22
C ASN A 68 15.84 -20.69 4.22
N GLY A 69 16.48 -19.59 4.62
CA GLY A 69 17.41 -18.84 3.78
C GLY A 69 16.76 -17.86 2.78
N ASN A 70 15.45 -17.62 2.86
CA ASN A 70 14.74 -16.64 2.06
C ASN A 70 14.90 -15.23 2.64
N ASN A 71 14.87 -14.20 1.80
CA ASN A 71 14.90 -12.82 2.28
C ASN A 71 13.62 -12.51 3.08
N VAL A 72 13.74 -11.89 4.25
CA VAL A 72 12.60 -11.52 5.10
C VAL A 72 12.14 -10.11 4.72
N LEU A 73 10.83 -9.91 4.56
CA LEU A 73 10.25 -8.60 4.31
C LEU A 73 10.58 -7.63 5.47
N ASN A 74 10.55 -6.31 5.23
CA ASN A 74 10.67 -5.36 6.34
C ASN A 74 9.49 -5.50 7.28
N ASP A 75 9.78 -5.67 8.58
CA ASP A 75 8.76 -5.88 9.62
C ASP A 75 7.83 -4.66 9.79
N TYR A 76 8.26 -3.45 9.40
CA TYR A 76 7.43 -2.24 9.53
C TYR A 76 7.66 -1.18 8.45
N TYR A 77 6.62 -0.38 8.18
CA TYR A 77 6.66 0.86 7.42
C TYR A 77 6.43 2.07 8.32
N HIS A 78 7.36 3.04 8.35
CA HIS A 78 7.17 4.26 9.13
C HIS A 78 6.44 5.34 8.32
N ILE A 79 5.31 5.83 8.84
CA ILE A 79 4.58 7.00 8.37
C ILE A 79 5.09 8.23 9.15
N PRO A 80 5.71 9.22 8.49
CA PRO A 80 6.09 10.46 9.15
C PRO A 80 4.89 11.15 9.81
N ASN A 81 5.05 11.62 11.06
CA ASN A 81 3.96 12.25 11.84
C ASN A 81 3.26 13.40 11.11
N ASN A 82 4.03 14.28 10.47
CA ASN A 82 3.49 15.40 9.70
C ASN A 82 2.58 14.95 8.54
N MET A 83 2.94 13.83 7.91
CA MET A 83 2.18 13.23 6.83
C MET A 83 0.91 12.59 7.40
N LEU A 84 1.02 11.83 8.49
CA LEU A 84 -0.13 11.21 9.15
C LEU A 84 -1.19 12.25 9.56
N GLU A 85 -0.77 13.30 10.26
CA GLU A 85 -1.68 14.37 10.71
C GLU A 85 -2.32 15.12 9.54
N ARG A 86 -1.60 15.28 8.44
CA ARG A 86 -2.15 15.87 7.22
C ARG A 86 -3.24 15.00 6.60
N HIS A 87 -3.03 13.69 6.51
CA HIS A 87 -4.04 12.77 5.97
C HIS A 87 -5.26 12.68 6.90
N LYS A 88 -5.07 12.71 8.24
CA LYS A 88 -6.17 12.77 9.21
C LYS A 88 -7.05 14.00 9.01
N ARG A 89 -6.43 15.14 8.69
CA ARG A 89 -7.16 16.37 8.39
C ARG A 89 -8.02 16.21 7.13
N VAL A 90 -7.44 15.73 6.04
CA VAL A 90 -8.16 15.50 4.77
C VAL A 90 -9.31 14.51 4.96
N ALA A 91 -9.05 13.40 5.65
CA ALA A 91 -10.07 12.40 5.96
C ALA A 91 -11.25 13.02 6.72
N ARG A 92 -10.97 13.85 7.73
CA ARG A 92 -12.01 14.58 8.47
C ARG A 92 -12.79 15.55 7.59
N GLU A 93 -12.11 16.34 6.75
CA GLU A 93 -12.74 17.30 5.84
C GLU A 93 -13.68 16.62 4.83
N MET A 94 -13.37 15.37 4.46
CA MET A 94 -14.13 14.60 3.47
C MET A 94 -15.16 13.65 4.09
N GLY A 95 -15.24 13.57 5.42
CA GLY A 95 -16.09 12.59 6.13
C GLY A 95 -15.69 11.16 5.79
N ALA A 96 -14.39 10.90 5.72
CA ALA A 96 -13.80 9.64 5.28
C ALA A 96 -12.89 9.05 6.37
N ASN A 97 -12.71 7.73 6.33
CA ASN A 97 -11.77 7.02 7.19
C ASN A 97 -10.41 6.85 6.51
N LEU A 98 -9.36 6.72 7.30
CA LEU A 98 -8.02 6.51 6.77
C LEU A 98 -7.74 5.02 6.60
N ALA A 99 -7.24 4.69 5.42
CA ALA A 99 -6.75 3.37 5.11
C ALA A 99 -5.44 3.47 4.34
N TRP A 100 -4.81 2.34 4.12
CA TRP A 100 -3.53 2.27 3.45
C TRP A 100 -3.44 0.99 2.63
N VAL A 101 -2.58 1.04 1.61
CA VAL A 101 -2.17 -0.13 0.85
C VAL A 101 -0.66 -0.20 0.85
N ALA A 102 -0.09 -1.28 1.39
CA ALA A 102 1.30 -1.61 1.10
C ALA A 102 1.40 -2.45 -0.16
N VAL A 103 2.39 -2.10 -0.95
CA VAL A 103 2.87 -2.88 -2.08
C VAL A 103 4.31 -3.27 -1.81
N GLN A 104 4.50 -4.57 -1.61
CA GLN A 104 5.80 -5.19 -1.48
C GLN A 104 6.22 -5.72 -2.84
N VAL A 105 7.45 -5.46 -3.24
CA VAL A 105 7.94 -5.81 -4.57
C VAL A 105 9.18 -6.68 -4.45
N ASP A 106 9.12 -7.88 -5.02
CA ASP A 106 10.29 -8.71 -5.25
C ASP A 106 10.76 -8.54 -6.70
N ALA A 107 11.68 -7.61 -6.89
CA ALA A 107 12.28 -7.35 -8.19
C ALA A 107 13.06 -8.57 -8.74
N ARG A 108 13.63 -9.41 -7.86
CA ARG A 108 14.39 -10.61 -8.22
C ARG A 108 13.46 -11.70 -8.73
N LEU A 109 12.37 -11.95 -8.02
CA LEU A 109 11.38 -12.96 -8.38
C LEU A 109 10.33 -12.44 -9.38
N GLN A 110 10.34 -11.15 -9.68
CA GLN A 110 9.36 -10.49 -10.54
C GLN A 110 7.93 -10.64 -9.99
N ARG A 111 7.79 -10.44 -8.68
CA ARG A 111 6.52 -10.61 -7.96
C ARG A 111 6.20 -9.42 -7.08
N PHE A 112 4.93 -9.29 -6.71
CA PHE A 112 4.46 -8.29 -5.76
C PHE A 112 3.33 -8.83 -4.90
N SER A 113 3.19 -8.23 -3.72
CA SER A 113 2.04 -8.43 -2.83
C SER A 113 1.44 -7.08 -2.46
N CYS A 114 0.11 -7.02 -2.36
CA CYS A 114 -0.67 -5.87 -1.98
C CYS A 114 -1.54 -6.21 -0.76
N TYR A 115 -1.45 -5.39 0.28
CA TYR A 115 -2.23 -5.55 1.51
C TYR A 115 -2.96 -4.26 1.82
N PHE A 116 -4.22 -4.36 2.20
CA PHE A 116 -5.06 -3.25 2.61
C PHE A 116 -5.38 -3.34 4.10
N GLY A 117 -5.32 -2.21 4.79
CA GLY A 117 -5.78 -2.12 6.17
C GLY A 117 -6.28 -0.72 6.52
N TYR A 118 -6.99 -0.61 7.64
CA TYR A 118 -7.40 0.66 8.20
C TYR A 118 -6.29 1.24 9.06
N LEU A 119 -6.18 2.57 9.13
CA LEU A 119 -5.24 3.22 10.04
C LEU A 119 -5.55 2.89 11.51
N SER A 120 -6.82 2.72 11.86
CA SER A 120 -7.25 2.33 13.22
C SER A 120 -6.73 0.96 13.65
N GLU A 121 -6.39 0.09 12.71
CA GLU A 121 -5.84 -1.24 12.95
C GLU A 121 -4.30 -1.20 13.12
N ILE A 122 -3.70 -0.05 12.84
CA ILE A 122 -2.28 0.18 12.98
C ILE A 122 -2.04 1.01 14.24
N GLY A 123 -1.28 0.49 15.19
CA GLY A 123 -1.05 1.09 16.51
C GLY A 123 -0.25 2.41 16.54
N GLY A 124 -0.16 3.16 15.43
CA GLY A 124 0.51 4.46 15.40
C GLY A 124 1.14 4.81 14.04
N THR A 125 2.42 5.18 14.07
CA THR A 125 3.19 5.62 12.88
C THR A 125 3.94 4.49 12.21
N SER A 126 3.74 3.25 12.62
CA SER A 126 4.46 2.09 12.09
C SER A 126 3.46 1.05 11.65
N ILE A 127 3.48 0.71 10.36
CA ILE A 127 2.64 -0.33 9.77
C ILE A 127 3.39 -1.64 9.77
N GLY A 128 2.96 -2.58 10.62
CA GLY A 128 3.53 -3.92 10.67
C GLY A 128 3.28 -4.65 9.35
N MET A 129 4.28 -5.38 8.88
CA MET A 129 4.24 -6.10 7.61
C MET A 129 4.68 -7.57 7.78
N GLU A 130 4.86 -8.03 9.02
CA GLU A 130 5.04 -9.43 9.33
C GLU A 130 3.71 -10.19 9.17
N PRO A 131 3.75 -11.52 8.96
CA PRO A 131 2.53 -12.34 8.85
C PRO A 131 1.54 -12.12 10.00
N GLU A 132 2.05 -11.92 11.22
CA GLU A 132 1.25 -11.69 12.42
C GLU A 132 0.54 -10.33 12.38
N ASP A 133 1.24 -9.29 11.95
CA ASP A 133 0.68 -7.92 11.83
C ASP A 133 -0.30 -7.81 10.66
N THR A 134 -0.03 -8.55 9.58
CA THR A 134 -0.85 -8.55 8.36
C THR A 134 -1.99 -9.56 8.38
N ALA A 135 -2.14 -10.31 9.47
CA ALA A 135 -3.23 -11.29 9.64
C ALA A 135 -4.62 -10.63 9.67
N SER A 136 -4.70 -9.37 10.14
CA SER A 136 -5.93 -8.57 10.14
C SER A 136 -6.18 -7.83 8.82
N TYR A 137 -5.20 -7.81 7.92
CA TYR A 137 -5.28 -7.04 6.67
C TYR A 137 -6.03 -7.82 5.60
N LEU A 138 -6.70 -7.08 4.73
CA LEU A 138 -7.25 -7.65 3.51
C LEU A 138 -6.11 -7.87 2.51
N HIS A 139 -5.93 -9.12 2.09
CA HIS A 139 -4.91 -9.51 1.13
C HIS A 139 -5.45 -9.25 -0.28
N LEU A 140 -5.08 -8.11 -0.87
CA LEU A 140 -5.54 -7.73 -2.19
C LEU A 140 -4.87 -8.54 -3.29
N ALA A 141 -3.56 -8.81 -3.14
CA ALA A 141 -2.77 -9.66 -4.00
C ALA A 141 -1.62 -10.28 -3.20
N VAL A 142 -1.34 -11.56 -3.35
CA VAL A 142 -0.23 -12.23 -2.65
C VAL A 142 0.66 -12.91 -3.68
N ASP A 143 1.94 -12.55 -3.66
CA ASP A 143 3.00 -13.16 -4.48
C ASP A 143 2.67 -13.24 -5.98
N ARG A 144 1.94 -12.23 -6.47
CA ARG A 144 1.46 -12.17 -7.84
C ARG A 144 2.61 -11.77 -8.77
N ARG A 145 2.67 -12.40 -9.95
CA ARG A 145 3.64 -12.03 -10.98
C ARG A 145 3.44 -10.58 -11.43
N ALA A 146 4.53 -9.82 -11.47
CA ALA A 146 4.52 -8.46 -11.98
C ALA A 146 4.19 -8.46 -13.49
N PRO A 147 3.35 -7.52 -13.97
CA PRO A 147 2.92 -7.48 -15.37
C PRO A 147 3.99 -6.94 -16.34
N TYR A 148 5.13 -6.45 -15.85
CA TYR A 148 6.25 -5.96 -16.64
C TYR A 148 7.56 -6.08 -15.85
N ASP A 149 8.70 -5.88 -16.53
CA ASP A 149 10.01 -6.08 -15.89
C ASP A 149 10.30 -5.04 -14.82
N ILE A 150 10.40 -5.52 -13.58
CA ILE A 150 10.64 -4.70 -12.39
C ILE A 150 12.06 -4.82 -11.82
N ARG A 151 12.99 -5.47 -12.53
CA ARG A 151 14.40 -5.63 -12.09
C ARG A 151 15.12 -4.30 -11.91
N LEU A 152 14.65 -3.26 -12.59
CA LEU A 152 15.27 -1.92 -12.60
C LEU A 152 14.54 -0.90 -11.72
N LEU A 153 13.56 -1.32 -10.90
CA LEU A 153 12.88 -0.40 -10.00
C LEU A 153 13.90 0.12 -8.98
N ASP A 154 14.16 1.43 -9.02
CA ASP A 154 15.01 2.12 -8.05
C ASP A 154 14.18 2.51 -6.83
N ASN A 155 14.78 2.37 -5.64
CA ASN A 155 14.17 2.72 -4.36
C ASN A 155 14.26 4.21 -4.03
N ARG A 156 14.88 5.02 -4.89
CA ARG A 156 14.99 6.47 -4.67
C ARG A 156 13.59 7.09 -4.62
N GLU A 157 13.11 7.34 -3.39
CA GLU A 157 12.13 8.38 -3.13
C GLU A 157 12.77 9.69 -3.60
N ARG A 158 12.30 10.21 -4.74
CA ARG A 158 12.69 11.55 -5.21
C ARG A 158 11.96 12.62 -4.41
#